data_AF-A0A1A6HF18-F1
#
_entry.id   AF-A0A1A6HF18-F1
#
_cell.length_a   1.000
_cell.length_b   1.000
_cell.length_c   1.000
_cell.angle_alpha   90.00
_cell.angle_beta   90.00
_cell.angle_gamma   90.00
#
_symmetry.space_group_name_H-M   'P 1'
#
loop_
_entity.id
_entity.type
_entity.pdbx_description
1 polymer ?
#
loop_
_entity_poly.entity_id
_entity_poly.type
_entity_poly.pdbx_seq_one_letter_code
_entity_poly.pdbx_strand_id
1 'polypeptide(L)'
;MLRMIIEERKFVGGAGQVSEQMMELLGDKVKLSSPVTYIDQTDDNIIVETLNHEHYECKYVISAIPPNLTAKIHFKPELPPERNQLIQRLPMGAVIKCMVYYKEAFWKKKDYCGCMIIEDEEAPISITLDDTKPDGSLPAIMGFILARKADRLAKLHKEIRKRKICELYAKVLGSQEALYPVHYEEKNWCEEQYSGGCYTAYFPPGIMTQYGRVIRQPVDRIYFAGTETATQWSGYMEGAVQAGERAAREVLNALGKVAKKDIWVEEPDSTDVPAFEITHTFLERNLPSVPGLLKITGFSTSVALLCFVLYKFKLLPQS
;
A
#
# COMPACT_ATOMS: atom_id res chain seq x y z
N MET A 1 -17.56 1.53 -7.43
CA MET A 1 -16.49 0.57 -7.05
C MET A 1 -15.50 1.26 -6.11
N LEU A 2 -14.50 0.52 -5.63
CA LEU A 2 -13.78 0.60 -4.36
C LEU A 2 -12.77 1.77 -4.18
N ARG A 3 -13.19 3.02 -4.37
CA ARG A 3 -12.38 4.19 -3.92
C ARG A 3 -12.37 4.30 -2.40
N MET A 4 -11.61 3.43 -1.76
CA MET A 4 -11.46 3.38 -0.32
C MET A 4 -10.01 3.66 0.04
N ILE A 5 -9.74 4.93 0.34
CA ILE A 5 -8.62 5.25 1.22
C ILE A 5 -9.05 4.71 2.58
N ILE A 6 -8.32 3.71 3.10
CA ILE A 6 -8.66 3.00 4.35
C ILE A 6 -8.82 3.96 5.54
N GLU A 7 -8.26 5.16 5.44
CA GLU A 7 -8.33 6.22 6.45
C GLU A 7 -9.63 7.04 6.40
N GLU A 8 -10.34 7.10 5.26
CA GLU A 8 -11.67 7.72 5.20
C GLU A 8 -12.78 6.71 5.52
N ARG A 9 -12.66 5.48 5.02
CA ARG A 9 -13.73 4.47 5.06
C ARG A 9 -13.22 3.07 5.28
N LYS A 10 -14.12 2.23 5.80
CA LYS A 10 -13.95 0.79 6.01
C LYS A 10 -15.22 0.06 5.61
N PHE A 11 -15.08 -1.18 5.17
CA PHE A 11 -16.24 -2.04 4.93
C PHE A 11 -16.89 -2.49 6.24
N VAL A 12 -18.21 -2.33 6.31
CA VAL A 12 -19.02 -3.01 7.32
C VAL A 12 -18.91 -4.52 7.08
N GLY A 13 -18.51 -5.28 8.10
CA GLY A 13 -18.25 -6.73 7.98
C GLY A 13 -16.82 -7.10 7.57
N GLY A 14 -16.02 -6.13 7.10
CA GLY A 14 -14.60 -6.30 6.81
C GLY A 14 -14.29 -6.57 5.34
N ALA A 15 -13.08 -6.18 4.91
CA ALA A 15 -12.68 -6.23 3.51
C ALA A 15 -12.53 -7.65 2.94
N GLY A 16 -12.39 -8.67 3.80
CA GLY A 16 -12.31 -10.08 3.39
C GLY A 16 -13.54 -10.54 2.60
N GLN A 17 -14.70 -9.95 2.89
CA GLN A 17 -15.98 -10.27 2.26
C GLN A 17 -15.95 -10.09 0.73
N VAL A 18 -15.13 -9.19 0.21
CA VAL A 18 -14.98 -8.98 -1.24
C VAL A 18 -14.49 -10.27 -1.90
N SER A 19 -13.42 -10.87 -1.36
CA SER A 19 -12.88 -12.13 -1.88
C SER A 19 -13.77 -13.34 -1.56
N GLU A 20 -14.37 -13.37 -0.36
CA GLU A 20 -15.27 -14.45 0.06
C GLU A 20 -16.51 -14.53 -0.84
N GLN A 21 -17.17 -13.41 -1.13
CA GLN A 21 -18.34 -13.37 -2.00
C GLN A 21 -17.98 -13.71 -3.45
N MET A 22 -16.82 -13.26 -3.96
CA MET A 22 -16.34 -13.69 -5.29
C MET A 22 -16.07 -15.19 -5.34
N MET A 23 -15.51 -15.76 -4.27
CA MET A 23 -15.29 -17.20 -4.16
C MET A 23 -16.63 -17.96 -4.15
N GLU A 24 -17.64 -17.48 -3.43
CA GLU A 24 -18.98 -18.08 -3.42
C GLU A 24 -19.62 -18.09 -4.83
N LEU A 25 -19.49 -16.99 -5.59
CA LEU A 25 -19.98 -16.89 -6.96
C LEU A 25 -19.27 -17.85 -7.93
N LEU A 26 -17.97 -18.09 -7.70
CA LEU A 26 -17.16 -18.99 -8.52
C LEU A 26 -17.30 -20.46 -8.13
N GLY A 27 -17.74 -20.74 -6.89
CA GLY A 27 -17.97 -22.08 -6.37
C GLY A 27 -16.73 -22.96 -6.44
N ASP A 28 -16.87 -24.13 -7.06
CA ASP A 28 -15.84 -25.15 -7.17
C ASP A 28 -14.66 -24.78 -8.09
N LYS A 29 -14.74 -23.66 -8.81
CA LYS A 29 -13.65 -23.14 -9.64
C LYS A 29 -12.50 -22.59 -8.80
N VAL A 30 -12.75 -22.23 -7.54
CA VAL A 30 -11.69 -21.81 -6.62
C VAL A 30 -11.14 -23.03 -5.90
N LYS A 31 -9.85 -23.30 -6.11
CA LYS A 31 -9.13 -24.39 -5.44
C LYS A 31 -8.27 -23.82 -4.32
N LEU A 32 -8.74 -23.99 -3.08
CA LEU A 32 -7.99 -23.62 -1.88
C LEU A 32 -6.89 -24.64 -1.60
N SER A 33 -5.83 -24.24 -0.89
CA SER A 33 -4.69 -25.12 -0.56
C SER A 33 -4.00 -25.72 -1.78
N SER A 34 -3.98 -24.99 -2.90
CA SER A 34 -3.33 -25.37 -4.16
C SER A 34 -2.20 -24.40 -4.54
N PRO A 35 -1.08 -24.33 -3.77
CA PRO A 35 0.03 -23.45 -4.13
C PRO A 35 0.64 -23.88 -5.47
N VAL A 36 0.65 -22.99 -6.46
CA VAL A 36 1.30 -23.25 -7.75
C VAL A 36 2.81 -23.27 -7.58
N THR A 37 3.46 -24.29 -8.13
CA THR A 37 4.92 -24.51 -8.07
C THR A 37 5.57 -24.49 -9.44
N TYR A 38 4.83 -24.84 -10.51
CA TYR A 38 5.38 -24.94 -11.85
C TYR A 38 4.38 -24.52 -12.94
N ILE A 39 4.88 -23.84 -13.97
CA ILE A 39 4.12 -23.42 -15.16
C ILE A 39 4.93 -23.78 -16.41
N ASP A 40 4.38 -24.66 -17.24
CA ASP A 40 4.95 -25.05 -18.54
C ASP A 40 4.05 -24.60 -19.69
N GLN A 41 4.58 -23.79 -20.60
CA GLN A 41 3.89 -23.32 -21.79
C GLN A 41 4.60 -23.74 -23.09
N THR A 42 5.37 -24.84 -23.10
CA THR A 42 6.04 -25.32 -24.33
C THR A 42 5.11 -25.92 -25.37
N ASP A 43 3.96 -26.44 -24.94
CA ASP A 43 2.97 -27.09 -25.81
C ASP A 43 1.75 -26.20 -26.08
N ASP A 44 0.79 -26.69 -26.87
CA ASP A 44 -0.45 -25.97 -27.21
C ASP A 44 -1.28 -25.59 -25.97
N ASN A 45 -1.29 -26.43 -24.93
CA ASN A 45 -1.88 -26.13 -23.64
C ASN A 45 -0.78 -25.80 -22.62
N ILE A 46 -1.06 -24.86 -21.73
CA ILE A 46 -0.23 -24.56 -20.57
C ILE A 46 -0.57 -25.57 -19.47
N ILE A 47 0.46 -26.18 -18.88
CA ILE A 47 0.35 -27.05 -17.71
C ILE A 47 0.75 -26.24 -16.48
N VAL A 48 -0.14 -26.21 -15.48
CA VAL A 48 0.12 -25.62 -14.16
C VAL A 48 0.13 -26.74 -13.14
N GLU A 49 1.24 -26.91 -12.43
CA GLU A 49 1.38 -27.88 -11.34
C GLU A 49 1.34 -27.16 -9.98
N THR A 50 0.68 -27.81 -9.03
CA THR A 50 0.59 -27.37 -7.64
C THR A 50 1.48 -28.21 -6.71
N LEU A 51 1.69 -27.73 -5.49
CA LEU A 51 2.55 -28.40 -4.50
C LEU A 51 2.09 -29.82 -4.13
N ASN A 52 0.79 -30.12 -4.27
CA ASN A 52 0.22 -31.45 -4.08
C ASN A 52 0.21 -32.31 -5.37
N HIS A 53 0.96 -31.89 -6.41
CA HIS A 53 1.10 -32.57 -7.70
C HIS A 53 -0.22 -32.72 -8.48
N GLU A 54 -1.16 -31.80 -8.29
CA GLU A 54 -2.29 -31.68 -9.20
C GLU A 54 -1.87 -30.89 -10.44
N HIS A 55 -2.39 -31.30 -11.59
CA HIS A 55 -2.13 -30.64 -12.86
C HIS A 55 -3.40 -30.00 -13.40
N TYR A 56 -3.26 -28.76 -13.86
CA TYR A 56 -4.32 -27.99 -14.49
C TYR A 56 -3.87 -27.61 -15.89
N GLU A 57 -4.70 -27.88 -16.89
CA GLU A 57 -4.46 -27.46 -18.27
C GLU A 57 -5.28 -26.20 -18.61
N CYS A 58 -4.65 -25.24 -19.27
CA CYS A 58 -5.32 -24.01 -19.68
C CYS A 58 -4.71 -23.39 -20.94
N LYS A 59 -5.41 -22.42 -21.53
CA LYS A 59 -4.91 -21.67 -22.71
C LYS A 59 -4.06 -20.46 -22.34
N TYR A 60 -4.33 -19.87 -21.18
CA TYR A 60 -3.69 -18.65 -20.67
C TYR A 60 -3.62 -18.71 -19.15
N VAL A 61 -2.59 -18.09 -18.58
CA VAL A 61 -2.42 -17.92 -17.13
C VAL A 61 -2.44 -16.44 -16.77
N ILE A 62 -3.10 -16.10 -15.67
CA ILE A 62 -2.95 -14.80 -15.01
C ILE A 62 -2.20 -15.03 -13.70
N SER A 63 -0.98 -14.52 -13.58
CA SER A 63 -0.29 -14.46 -12.30
C SER A 63 -0.80 -13.25 -11.51
N ALA A 64 -1.54 -13.50 -10.43
CA ALA A 64 -2.13 -12.49 -9.56
C ALA A 64 -1.47 -12.46 -8.16
N ILE A 65 -0.23 -12.92 -8.05
CA ILE A 65 0.56 -12.93 -6.81
C ILE A 65 1.67 -11.88 -6.84
N PRO A 66 2.15 -11.39 -5.68
CA PRO A 66 3.26 -10.45 -5.60
C PRO A 66 4.52 -10.90 -6.36
N PRO A 67 5.35 -9.97 -6.88
CA PRO A 67 6.54 -10.31 -7.67
C PRO A 67 7.51 -11.25 -6.96
N ASN A 68 7.78 -11.04 -5.66
CA ASN A 68 8.66 -11.91 -4.88
C ASN A 68 8.12 -13.35 -4.73
N LEU A 69 6.81 -13.56 -4.83
CA LEU A 69 6.21 -14.90 -4.85
C LEU A 69 6.17 -15.49 -6.25
N THR A 70 6.07 -14.66 -7.29
CA THR A 70 6.26 -15.13 -8.68
C THR A 70 7.64 -15.76 -8.85
N ALA A 71 8.66 -15.27 -8.13
CA ALA A 71 10.00 -15.86 -8.13
C ALA A 71 10.08 -17.28 -7.53
N LYS A 72 9.03 -17.75 -6.83
CA LYS A 72 8.95 -19.11 -6.27
C LYS A 72 8.41 -20.15 -7.25
N ILE A 73 7.85 -19.72 -8.38
CA ILE A 73 7.32 -20.62 -9.41
C ILE A 73 8.44 -20.96 -10.39
N HIS A 74 8.58 -22.24 -10.71
CA HIS A 74 9.44 -22.72 -11.76
C HIS A 74 8.73 -22.55 -13.12
N PHE A 75 9.37 -21.88 -14.08
CA PHE A 75 8.78 -21.62 -15.41
C PHE A 75 9.50 -22.41 -16.50
N LYS A 76 8.74 -22.95 -17.45
CA LYS A 76 9.25 -23.56 -18.68
C LYS A 76 8.48 -23.04 -19.91
N PRO A 77 9.17 -22.49 -20.94
CA PRO A 77 10.56 -22.02 -20.89
C PRO A 77 10.75 -20.97 -19.78
N GLU A 78 12.01 -20.72 -19.42
CA GLU A 78 12.36 -19.73 -18.40
C GLU A 78 11.78 -18.34 -18.73
N LEU A 79 11.45 -17.57 -17.69
CA LEU A 79 11.08 -16.16 -17.89
C LEU A 79 12.25 -15.38 -18.51
N PRO A 80 11.98 -14.38 -19.37
CA PRO A 80 13.02 -13.53 -19.92
C PRO A 80 13.94 -12.97 -18.82
N PRO A 81 15.27 -12.87 -19.04
CA PRO A 81 16.22 -12.46 -18.01
C PRO A 81 15.83 -11.15 -17.30
N GLU A 82 15.30 -10.17 -18.03
CA GLU A 82 14.83 -8.90 -17.46
C GLU A 82 13.72 -9.09 -16.42
N ARG A 83 12.75 -9.97 -16.72
CA ARG A 83 11.66 -10.30 -15.79
C ARG A 83 12.18 -11.10 -14.60
N ASN A 84 13.05 -12.09 -14.84
CA ASN A 84 13.63 -12.88 -13.77
C ASN A 84 14.42 -12.00 -12.77
N GLN A 85 15.15 -10.99 -13.27
CA GLN A 85 15.85 -10.02 -12.42
C GLN A 85 14.89 -9.10 -11.65
N LEU A 86 13.77 -8.68 -12.25
CA LEU A 86 12.76 -7.83 -11.62
C LEU A 86 12.12 -8.52 -10.41
N ILE A 87 11.57 -9.72 -10.61
CA ILE A 87 10.76 -10.41 -9.59
C ILE A 87 11.55 -10.77 -8.33
N GLN A 88 12.88 -10.91 -8.45
CA GLN A 88 13.78 -11.16 -7.32
C GLN A 88 14.23 -9.89 -6.58
N ARG A 89 13.96 -8.69 -7.13
CA ARG A 89 14.45 -7.40 -6.60
C ARG A 89 13.36 -6.47 -6.08
N LEU A 90 12.15 -7.00 -5.93
CA LEU A 90 11.00 -6.30 -5.38
C LEU A 90 10.61 -6.93 -4.04
N PRO A 91 11.34 -6.63 -2.95
CA PRO A 91 10.97 -7.07 -1.61
C PRO A 91 9.65 -6.42 -1.17
N MET A 92 8.94 -7.09 -0.26
CA MET A 92 7.74 -6.58 0.38
C MET A 92 8.09 -5.65 1.54
N GLY A 93 7.19 -4.69 1.82
CA GLY A 93 7.24 -3.91 3.06
C GLY A 93 7.03 -4.77 4.31
N ALA A 94 7.41 -4.23 5.48
CA ALA A 94 7.29 -4.90 6.76
C ALA A 94 6.27 -4.18 7.67
N VAL A 95 5.26 -4.91 8.15
CA VAL A 95 4.25 -4.39 9.06
C VAL A 95 3.67 -5.46 9.99
N ILE A 96 3.51 -5.09 11.26
CA ILE A 96 2.63 -5.80 12.21
C ILE A 96 1.44 -4.89 12.46
N LYS A 97 0.24 -5.39 12.15
CA LYS A 97 -1.01 -4.69 12.43
C LYS A 97 -1.51 -5.14 13.79
N CYS A 98 -1.74 -4.20 14.71
CA CYS A 98 -2.14 -4.44 16.08
C CYS A 98 -3.50 -3.80 16.35
N MET A 99 -4.39 -4.49 17.05
CA MET A 99 -5.69 -3.98 17.49
C MET A 99 -5.80 -4.16 18.99
N VAL A 100 -5.94 -3.05 19.72
CA VAL A 100 -6.10 -3.03 21.17
C VAL A 100 -7.54 -2.63 21.50
N TYR A 101 -8.28 -3.52 22.17
CA TYR A 101 -9.69 -3.30 22.48
C TYR A 101 -9.86 -2.83 23.92
N TYR A 102 -10.83 -1.94 24.12
CA TYR A 102 -11.17 -1.34 25.40
C TYR A 102 -12.66 -1.46 25.68
N LYS A 103 -13.02 -1.30 26.95
CA LYS A 103 -14.43 -1.29 27.36
C LYS A 103 -15.19 -0.08 26.79
N GLU A 104 -14.52 1.06 26.74
CA GLU A 104 -15.07 2.33 26.27
C GLU A 104 -14.05 3.04 25.38
N ALA A 105 -14.52 3.85 24.43
CA ALA A 105 -13.68 4.72 23.61
C ALA A 105 -13.23 5.95 24.43
N PHE A 106 -12.45 5.71 25.49
CA PHE A 106 -12.07 6.74 26.48
C PHE A 106 -11.33 7.94 25.86
N TRP A 107 -10.62 7.73 24.75
CA TRP A 107 -9.96 8.79 24.00
C TRP A 107 -10.94 9.86 23.50
N LYS A 108 -12.17 9.48 23.11
CA LYS A 108 -13.20 10.43 22.66
C LYS A 108 -13.65 11.39 23.76
N LYS A 109 -13.66 10.95 25.01
CA LYS A 109 -14.00 11.81 26.18
C LYS A 109 -12.95 12.89 26.44
N LYS A 110 -11.75 12.72 25.87
CA LYS A 110 -10.64 13.67 25.91
C LYS A 110 -10.51 14.49 24.63
N ASP A 111 -11.54 14.46 23.79
CA ASP A 111 -11.57 15.15 22.50
C ASP A 111 -10.51 14.62 21.50
N TYR A 112 -10.09 13.36 21.66
CA TYR A 112 -9.24 12.67 20.69
C TYR A 112 -10.06 11.74 19.80
N CYS A 113 -9.84 11.79 18.49
CA CYS A 113 -10.48 10.90 17.53
C CYS A 113 -9.88 9.48 17.51
N GLY A 114 -8.75 9.25 18.19
CA GLY A 114 -8.03 7.97 18.18
C GLY A 114 -6.98 7.83 17.08
N CYS A 115 -6.82 8.85 16.22
CA CYS A 115 -5.67 8.98 15.34
C CYS A 115 -4.48 9.58 16.11
N MET A 116 -3.34 8.90 16.06
CA MET A 116 -2.09 9.37 16.66
C MET A 116 -0.97 9.17 15.65
N ILE A 117 -0.24 10.26 15.35
CA ILE A 117 1.02 10.24 14.61
C ILE A 117 2.14 10.30 15.65
N ILE A 118 2.94 9.24 15.74
CA ILE A 118 3.89 9.04 16.83
C ILE A 118 5.30 9.01 16.25
N GLU A 119 5.97 10.17 16.28
CA GLU A 119 7.33 10.36 15.80
C GLU A 119 8.36 10.12 16.92
N ASP A 120 8.50 8.86 17.32
CA ASP A 120 9.45 8.43 18.34
C ASP A 120 10.05 7.08 17.94
N GLU A 121 11.38 6.98 17.82
CA GLU A 121 12.07 5.75 17.39
C GLU A 121 11.94 4.62 18.42
N GLU A 122 11.78 4.96 19.70
CA GLU A 122 11.57 3.99 20.78
C GLU A 122 10.12 3.51 20.88
N ALA A 123 9.17 4.29 20.36
CA ALA A 123 7.76 3.93 20.37
C ALA A 123 7.47 2.73 19.45
N PRO A 124 6.74 1.70 19.92
CA PRO A 124 6.42 0.53 19.10
C PRO A 124 5.54 0.85 17.87
N ILE A 125 4.61 1.80 18.00
CA ILE A 125 3.63 2.16 16.96
C ILE A 125 4.02 3.50 16.35
N SER A 126 3.88 3.63 15.03
CA SER A 126 4.12 4.89 14.31
C SER A 126 2.84 5.68 14.02
N ILE A 127 1.74 4.97 13.70
CA ILE A 127 0.44 5.58 13.42
C ILE A 127 -0.68 4.71 13.96
N THR A 128 -1.78 5.35 14.39
CA THR A 128 -3.00 4.67 14.82
C THR A 128 -4.25 5.30 14.23
N LEU A 129 -5.35 4.54 14.24
CA LEU A 129 -6.70 5.01 13.95
C LEU A 129 -7.69 4.34 14.91
N ASP A 130 -8.83 4.98 15.11
CA ASP A 130 -9.99 4.35 15.77
C ASP A 130 -10.52 3.18 14.92
N ASP A 131 -10.75 2.04 15.57
CA ASP A 131 -11.31 0.81 15.00
C ASP A 131 -12.56 0.34 15.76
N THR A 132 -13.18 1.26 16.50
CA THR A 132 -14.52 1.08 17.07
C THR A 132 -15.52 0.78 15.95
N LYS A 133 -16.46 -0.13 16.21
CA LYS A 133 -17.49 -0.47 15.22
C LYS A 133 -18.43 0.71 14.97
N PRO A 134 -19.10 0.77 13.79
CA PRO A 134 -19.96 1.90 13.44
C PRO A 134 -21.10 2.17 14.43
N ASP A 135 -21.57 1.15 15.15
CA ASP A 135 -22.60 1.24 16.20
C ASP A 135 -22.04 1.68 17.57
N GLY A 136 -20.75 1.99 17.66
CA GLY A 136 -20.04 2.36 18.89
C GLY A 136 -19.59 1.17 19.74
N SER A 137 -19.92 -0.06 19.34
CA SER A 137 -19.51 -1.26 20.06
C SER A 137 -18.03 -1.59 19.81
N LEU A 138 -17.47 -2.43 20.69
CA LEU A 138 -16.09 -2.90 20.62
C LEU A 138 -15.06 -1.78 20.37
N PRO A 139 -14.94 -0.78 21.27
CA PRO A 139 -13.94 0.27 21.14
C PRO A 139 -12.54 -0.29 20.95
N ALA A 140 -11.84 0.16 19.91
CA ALA A 140 -10.51 -0.33 19.60
C ALA A 140 -9.62 0.75 19.00
N ILE A 141 -8.32 0.65 19.26
CA ILE A 141 -7.28 1.40 18.56
C ILE A 141 -6.52 0.42 17.68
N MET A 142 -6.54 0.67 16.38
CA MET A 142 -5.69 -0.01 15.42
C MET A 142 -4.37 0.75 15.31
N GLY A 143 -3.25 0.05 15.37
CA GLY A 143 -1.93 0.62 15.22
C GLY A 143 -1.03 -0.22 14.33
N PHE A 144 -0.09 0.46 13.67
CA PHE A 144 0.91 -0.19 12.83
C PHE A 144 2.31 -0.09 13.44
N ILE A 145 2.96 -1.25 13.60
CA ILE A 145 4.41 -1.34 13.77
C ILE A 145 4.99 -1.44 12.37
N LEU A 146 5.74 -0.42 11.92
CA LEU A 146 6.17 -0.27 10.53
C LEU A 146 7.66 -0.48 10.31
N ALA A 147 8.02 -0.98 9.13
CA ALA A 147 9.39 -1.06 8.63
C ALA A 147 10.33 -1.75 9.63
N ARG A 148 11.51 -1.17 9.91
CA ARG A 148 12.51 -1.75 10.83
C ARG A 148 11.96 -1.98 12.24
N LYS A 149 10.95 -1.22 12.68
CA LYS A 149 10.30 -1.49 13.98
C LYS A 149 9.63 -2.86 13.96
N ALA A 150 8.98 -3.24 12.86
CA ALA A 150 8.33 -4.54 12.71
C ALA A 150 9.36 -5.67 12.86
N ASP A 151 10.50 -5.58 12.17
CA ASP A 151 11.57 -6.59 12.25
C ASP A 151 12.15 -6.73 13.67
N ARG A 152 12.31 -5.61 14.38
CA ARG A 152 12.84 -5.60 15.75
C ARG A 152 11.82 -6.15 16.74
N LEU A 153 10.57 -5.69 16.67
CA LEU A 153 9.51 -6.03 17.62
C LEU A 153 8.90 -7.41 17.38
N ALA A 154 9.03 -7.97 16.16
CA ALA A 154 8.67 -9.35 15.86
C ALA A 154 9.40 -10.36 16.77
N LYS A 155 10.64 -10.03 17.19
CA LYS A 155 11.46 -10.87 18.08
C LYS A 155 10.94 -10.96 19.52
N LEU A 156 10.01 -10.09 19.91
CA LEU A 156 9.41 -10.13 21.25
C LEU A 156 8.23 -11.10 21.30
N HIS A 157 7.85 -11.51 22.51
CA HIS A 157 6.57 -12.21 22.70
C HIS A 157 5.38 -11.26 22.51
N LYS A 158 4.25 -11.79 22.03
CA LYS A 158 2.97 -11.08 21.83
C LYS A 158 2.58 -10.23 23.04
N GLU A 159 2.66 -10.78 24.25
CA GLU A 159 2.30 -10.06 25.48
C GLU A 159 3.24 -8.88 25.79
N ILE A 160 4.52 -8.97 25.42
CA ILE A 160 5.47 -7.87 25.60
C ILE A 160 5.21 -6.75 24.60
N ARG A 161 4.87 -7.09 23.34
CA ARG A 161 4.41 -6.10 22.35
C ARG A 161 3.15 -5.39 22.85
N LYS A 162 2.11 -6.16 23.23
CA LYS A 162 0.86 -5.64 23.79
C LYS A 162 1.10 -4.67 24.93
N ARG A 163 1.91 -5.05 25.93
CA ARG A 163 2.23 -4.18 27.07
C ARG A 163 2.89 -2.87 26.63
N LYS A 164 3.92 -2.93 25.78
CA LYS A 164 4.60 -1.74 25.26
C LYS A 164 3.65 -0.81 24.48
N ILE A 165 2.71 -1.38 23.73
CA ILE A 165 1.69 -0.60 23.00
C ILE A 165 0.74 0.08 23.99
N CYS A 166 0.27 -0.62 25.02
CA CYS A 166 -0.61 -0.04 26.04
C CYS A 166 0.10 1.09 26.82
N GLU A 167 1.36 0.89 27.20
CA GLU A 167 2.20 1.91 27.85
C GLU A 167 2.38 3.15 26.95
N LEU A 168 2.62 2.94 25.66
CA LEU A 168 2.68 4.03 24.68
C LEU A 168 1.36 4.78 24.60
N TYR A 169 0.22 4.08 24.46
CA TYR A 169 -1.10 4.71 24.37
C TYR A 169 -1.44 5.47 25.65
N ALA A 170 -1.05 4.94 26.82
CA ALA A 170 -1.24 5.64 28.08
C ALA A 170 -0.47 6.96 28.15
N LYS A 171 0.77 6.96 27.65
CA LYS A 171 1.61 8.16 27.55
C LYS A 171 1.02 9.18 26.57
N VAL A 172 0.69 8.75 25.34
CA VAL A 172 0.23 9.64 24.26
C VAL A 172 -1.15 10.23 24.53
N LEU A 173 -2.10 9.42 25.03
CA LEU A 173 -3.46 9.86 25.36
C LEU A 173 -3.57 10.45 26.77
N GLY A 174 -2.46 10.46 27.53
CA GLY A 174 -2.40 10.86 28.93
C GLY A 174 -3.43 10.14 29.81
N SER A 175 -3.76 8.88 29.52
CA SER A 175 -4.81 8.12 30.23
C SER A 175 -4.32 6.75 30.69
N GLN A 176 -4.47 6.46 31.98
CA GLN A 176 -4.18 5.13 32.52
C GLN A 176 -5.19 4.08 32.04
N GLU A 177 -6.37 4.47 31.55
CA GLU A 177 -7.35 3.55 30.95
C GLU A 177 -6.75 2.74 29.79
N ALA A 178 -5.77 3.31 29.08
CA ALA A 178 -5.06 2.64 28.00
C ALA A 178 -4.27 1.40 28.47
N LEU A 179 -3.95 1.29 29.77
CA LEU A 179 -3.26 0.14 30.37
C LEU A 179 -4.18 -1.06 30.65
N TYR A 180 -5.50 -0.89 30.48
CA TYR A 180 -6.50 -1.91 30.82
C TYR A 180 -7.25 -2.38 29.55
N PRO A 181 -6.58 -2.99 28.56
CA PRO A 181 -7.23 -3.53 27.39
C PRO A 181 -8.08 -4.75 27.78
N VAL A 182 -9.26 -4.87 27.18
CA VAL A 182 -10.13 -6.06 27.34
C VAL A 182 -9.77 -7.17 26.35
N HIS A 183 -9.12 -6.84 25.23
CA HIS A 183 -8.69 -7.81 24.22
C HIS A 183 -7.51 -7.27 23.39
N TYR A 184 -6.75 -8.15 22.73
CA TYR A 184 -5.63 -7.78 21.87
C TYR A 184 -5.45 -8.76 20.71
N GLU A 185 -5.43 -8.21 19.48
CA GLU A 185 -5.11 -8.96 18.27
C GLU A 185 -3.92 -8.36 17.54
N GLU A 186 -3.13 -9.21 16.89
CA GLU A 186 -2.07 -8.75 16.00
C GLU A 186 -1.85 -9.72 14.84
N LYS A 187 -1.39 -9.19 13.71
CA LYS A 187 -0.95 -9.98 12.56
C LYS A 187 0.39 -9.44 12.07
N ASN A 188 1.41 -10.29 12.11
CA ASN A 188 2.71 -10.03 11.49
C ASN A 188 2.65 -10.49 10.02
N TRP A 189 2.68 -9.56 9.08
CA TRP A 189 2.59 -9.88 7.65
C TRP A 189 3.92 -10.38 7.08
N CYS A 190 5.04 -10.13 7.75
CA CYS A 190 6.36 -10.59 7.32
C CYS A 190 6.52 -12.11 7.44
N GLU A 191 5.73 -12.75 8.30
CA GLU A 191 5.75 -14.21 8.53
C GLU A 191 4.87 -14.98 7.53
N GLU A 192 4.10 -14.28 6.70
CA GLU A 192 3.17 -14.91 5.76
C GLU A 192 3.89 -15.38 4.49
N GLN A 193 4.16 -16.68 4.39
CA GLN A 193 4.89 -17.26 3.24
C GLN A 193 4.23 -17.01 1.87
N TYR A 194 2.91 -16.77 1.85
CA TYR A 194 2.09 -16.47 0.66
C TYR A 194 1.74 -14.98 0.51
N SER A 195 2.46 -14.09 1.22
CA SER A 195 2.45 -12.64 0.98
C SER A 195 3.87 -12.08 0.95
N GLY A 196 4.73 -12.51 1.88
CA GLY A 196 6.11 -12.06 2.04
C GLY A 196 6.26 -10.75 2.81
N GLY A 197 5.16 -10.06 3.11
CA GLY A 197 5.11 -8.77 3.78
C GLY A 197 3.88 -7.97 3.34
N CYS A 198 3.78 -6.74 3.85
CA CYS A 198 2.70 -5.80 3.51
C CYS A 198 3.18 -4.33 3.61
N TYR A 199 2.50 -3.37 3.00
CA TYR A 199 1.29 -3.55 2.18
C TYR A 199 1.58 -4.08 0.78
N THR A 200 2.73 -3.72 0.22
CA THR A 200 3.08 -3.96 -1.17
C THR A 200 4.59 -4.11 -1.33
N ALA A 201 5.03 -4.51 -2.53
CA ALA A 201 6.42 -4.47 -2.90
C ALA A 201 6.93 -3.04 -3.04
N TYR A 202 8.18 -2.80 -2.66
CA TYR A 202 8.85 -1.51 -2.90
C TYR A 202 10.01 -1.68 -3.88
N PHE A 203 10.37 -0.58 -4.55
CA PHE A 203 11.48 -0.53 -5.50
C PHE A 203 12.74 -0.01 -4.81
N PRO A 204 13.78 -0.83 -4.62
CA PRO A 204 15.10 -0.34 -4.25
C PRO A 204 15.67 0.61 -5.32
N PRO A 205 16.73 1.39 -4.98
CA PRO A 205 17.37 2.30 -5.92
C PRO A 205 17.78 1.62 -7.23
N GLY A 206 17.50 2.29 -8.36
CA GLY A 206 17.86 1.82 -9.71
C GLY A 206 16.92 0.77 -10.32
N ILE A 207 16.11 0.07 -9.52
CA ILE A 207 15.29 -1.06 -10.01
C ILE A 207 14.20 -0.62 -10.98
N MET A 208 13.52 0.51 -10.68
CA MET A 208 12.43 1.01 -11.51
C MET A 208 12.91 1.35 -12.93
N THR A 209 14.03 2.03 -13.06
CA THR A 209 14.58 2.44 -14.37
C THR A 209 15.18 1.27 -15.14
N GLN A 210 15.76 0.30 -14.45
CA GLN A 210 16.41 -0.84 -15.10
C GLN A 210 15.43 -1.94 -15.52
N TYR A 211 14.38 -2.19 -14.72
CA TYR A 211 13.50 -3.35 -14.88
C TYR A 211 12.00 -3.01 -14.82
N GLY A 212 11.61 -1.82 -14.36
CA GLY A 212 10.21 -1.50 -14.07
C GLY A 212 9.26 -1.61 -15.26
N ARG A 213 9.76 -1.42 -16.50
CA ARG A 213 8.95 -1.50 -17.73
C ARG A 213 8.29 -2.87 -17.95
N VAL A 214 8.87 -3.96 -17.40
CA VAL A 214 8.35 -5.32 -17.61
C VAL A 214 7.41 -5.79 -16.50
N ILE A 215 7.11 -4.96 -15.48
CA ILE A 215 6.31 -5.36 -14.32
C ILE A 215 5.00 -6.07 -14.69
N ARG A 216 4.35 -5.58 -15.75
CA ARG A 216 3.08 -6.10 -16.28
C ARG A 216 3.15 -6.60 -17.72
N GLN A 217 4.34 -6.66 -18.30
CA GLN A 217 4.50 -7.15 -19.67
C GLN A 217 4.17 -8.66 -19.71
N PRO A 218 3.28 -9.10 -20.61
CA PRO A 218 3.00 -10.52 -20.80
C PRO A 218 4.26 -11.30 -21.20
N VAL A 219 4.35 -12.55 -20.75
CA VAL A 219 5.38 -13.49 -21.19
C VAL A 219 4.67 -14.62 -21.92
N ASP A 220 4.69 -14.54 -23.25
CA ASP A 220 3.86 -15.39 -24.11
C ASP A 220 2.39 -15.39 -23.67
N ARG A 221 1.88 -16.49 -23.10
CA ARG A 221 0.49 -16.64 -22.69
C ARG A 221 0.25 -16.44 -21.19
N ILE A 222 1.26 -15.93 -20.48
CA ILE A 222 1.21 -15.55 -19.07
C ILE A 222 1.03 -14.03 -18.96
N TYR A 223 -0.09 -13.61 -18.40
CA TYR A 223 -0.42 -12.22 -18.09
C TYR A 223 -0.25 -11.94 -16.60
N PHE A 224 -0.01 -10.68 -16.23
CA PHE A 224 0.34 -10.32 -14.86
C PHE A 224 -0.63 -9.28 -14.29
N ALA A 225 -1.32 -9.72 -13.24
CA ALA A 225 -2.17 -8.92 -12.36
C ALA A 225 -1.45 -8.68 -11.03
N GLY A 226 -2.20 -8.58 -9.93
CA GLY A 226 -1.66 -8.18 -8.63
C GLY A 226 -1.50 -6.66 -8.55
N THR A 227 -1.70 -6.10 -7.35
CA THR A 227 -1.77 -4.64 -7.16
C THR A 227 -0.49 -3.91 -7.58
N GLU A 228 0.66 -4.59 -7.54
CA GLU A 228 1.97 -4.09 -7.98
C GLU A 228 2.02 -3.76 -9.49
N THR A 229 1.09 -4.30 -10.28
CA THR A 229 1.01 -4.06 -11.73
C THR A 229 0.02 -2.96 -12.11
N ALA A 230 -0.72 -2.41 -11.14
CA ALA A 230 -1.68 -1.32 -11.34
C ALA A 230 -0.99 -0.01 -11.74
N THR A 231 -1.73 0.88 -12.39
CA THR A 231 -1.30 2.24 -12.74
C THR A 231 -1.95 3.30 -11.86
N GLN A 232 -3.05 2.96 -11.19
CA GLN A 232 -3.68 3.79 -10.17
C GLN A 232 -3.78 2.98 -8.88
N TRP A 233 -3.48 3.62 -7.74
CA TRP A 233 -3.56 3.01 -6.41
C TRP A 233 -2.84 1.65 -6.30
N SER A 234 -1.68 1.52 -6.96
CA SER A 234 -0.81 0.35 -6.80
C SER A 234 -0.38 0.19 -5.34
N GLY A 235 -0.51 -1.04 -4.81
CA GLY A 235 -0.32 -1.36 -3.40
C GLY A 235 -1.60 -1.33 -2.55
N TYR A 236 -2.76 -1.02 -3.15
CA TYR A 236 -4.07 -1.02 -2.50
C TYR A 236 -5.01 -2.07 -3.10
N MET A 237 -6.15 -2.30 -2.45
CA MET A 237 -7.23 -3.14 -2.98
C MET A 237 -7.77 -2.61 -4.32
N GLU A 238 -7.85 -1.29 -4.47
CA GLU A 238 -8.24 -0.64 -5.74
C GLU A 238 -7.30 -1.03 -6.88
N GLY A 239 -5.98 -0.94 -6.66
CA GLY A 239 -4.98 -1.40 -7.64
C GLY A 239 -5.08 -2.90 -7.92
N ALA A 240 -5.47 -3.71 -6.93
CA ALA A 240 -5.67 -5.16 -7.14
C ALA A 240 -6.83 -5.43 -8.11
N VAL A 241 -7.95 -4.70 -7.97
CA VAL A 241 -9.10 -4.79 -8.88
C VAL A 241 -8.70 -4.29 -10.28
N GLN A 242 -8.11 -3.10 -10.39
CA GLN A 242 -7.69 -2.54 -11.68
C GLN A 242 -6.76 -3.51 -12.42
N ALA A 243 -5.75 -4.05 -11.74
CA ALA A 243 -4.80 -4.98 -12.33
C ALA A 243 -5.43 -6.32 -12.72
N GLY A 244 -6.31 -6.86 -11.87
CA GLY A 244 -7.02 -8.11 -12.12
C GLY A 244 -7.94 -8.03 -13.35
N GLU A 245 -8.77 -7.01 -13.42
CA GLU A 245 -9.67 -6.80 -14.55
C GLU A 245 -8.90 -6.51 -15.84
N ARG A 246 -7.86 -5.68 -15.77
CA ARG A 246 -7.01 -5.38 -16.95
C ARG A 246 -6.35 -6.64 -17.47
N ALA A 247 -5.76 -7.49 -16.62
CA ALA A 247 -5.17 -8.76 -17.06
C ALA A 247 -6.22 -9.72 -17.66
N ALA A 248 -7.44 -9.76 -17.09
CA ALA A 248 -8.53 -10.53 -17.67
C ALA A 248 -8.93 -10.00 -19.07
N ARG A 249 -8.99 -8.68 -19.26
CA ARG A 249 -9.25 -8.06 -20.57
C ARG A 249 -8.12 -8.27 -21.57
N GLU A 250 -6.87 -8.32 -21.13
CA GLU A 250 -5.73 -8.71 -21.97
C GLU A 250 -5.89 -10.14 -22.52
N VAL A 251 -6.28 -11.10 -21.67
CA VAL A 251 -6.61 -12.48 -22.08
C VAL A 251 -7.83 -12.51 -23.01
N LEU A 252 -8.88 -11.76 -22.70
CA LEU A 252 -10.07 -11.67 -23.57
C LEU A 252 -9.74 -11.09 -24.95
N ASN A 253 -8.84 -10.10 -25.03
CA ASN A 253 -8.35 -9.57 -26.30
C ASN A 253 -7.55 -10.62 -27.08
N ALA A 254 -6.70 -11.41 -26.42
CA ALA A 254 -5.99 -12.52 -27.05
C ALA A 254 -6.96 -13.61 -27.59
N LEU A 255 -8.11 -13.77 -26.92
CA LEU A 255 -9.21 -14.63 -27.37
C LEU A 255 -10.11 -14.00 -28.45
N GLY A 256 -9.82 -12.78 -28.90
CA GLY A 256 -10.62 -12.05 -29.89
C GLY A 256 -11.99 -11.55 -29.39
N LYS A 257 -12.19 -11.46 -28.07
CA LYS A 257 -13.47 -11.08 -27.43
C LYS A 257 -13.56 -9.62 -27.03
N VAL A 258 -12.42 -8.94 -26.92
CA VAL A 258 -12.30 -7.54 -26.49
C VAL A 258 -11.34 -6.83 -27.46
N ALA A 259 -11.65 -5.61 -27.88
CA ALA A 259 -10.73 -4.85 -28.73
C ALA A 259 -9.56 -4.31 -27.91
N LYS A 260 -8.39 -4.10 -28.55
CA LYS A 260 -7.17 -3.61 -27.87
C LYS A 260 -7.39 -2.31 -27.07
N LYS A 261 -8.24 -1.40 -27.58
CA LYS A 261 -8.57 -0.13 -26.90
C LYS A 261 -9.37 -0.34 -25.59
N ASP A 262 -10.09 -1.46 -25.49
CA ASP A 262 -10.98 -1.78 -24.38
C ASP A 262 -10.27 -2.63 -23.30
N ILE A 263 -8.95 -2.83 -23.42
CA ILE A 263 -8.15 -3.47 -22.36
C ILE A 263 -8.05 -2.56 -21.12
N TRP A 264 -7.85 -1.26 -21.36
CA TRP A 264 -7.78 -0.24 -20.32
C TRP A 264 -9.10 0.51 -20.30
N VAL A 265 -9.90 0.25 -19.27
CA VAL A 265 -11.21 0.88 -19.08
C VAL A 265 -11.09 1.91 -17.98
N GLU A 266 -11.64 3.09 -18.21
CA GLU A 266 -11.79 4.11 -17.18
C GLU A 266 -13.01 3.79 -16.34
N GLU A 267 -12.81 3.72 -15.02
CA GLU A 267 -13.89 3.46 -14.08
C GLU A 267 -14.66 4.77 -13.81
N PRO A 268 -16.00 4.79 -13.96
CA PRO A 268 -16.80 5.95 -13.61
C PRO A 268 -16.64 6.33 -12.13
N ASP A 269 -16.74 7.63 -11.83
CA ASP A 269 -16.66 8.11 -10.46
C ASP A 269 -17.79 7.51 -9.60
N SER A 270 -17.42 7.16 -8.35
CA SER A 270 -18.38 6.65 -7.37
C SER A 270 -19.35 7.75 -6.94
N THR A 271 -20.65 7.46 -6.98
CA THR A 271 -21.69 8.37 -6.48
C THR A 271 -21.79 8.37 -4.96
N ASP A 272 -21.44 7.26 -4.31
CA ASP A 272 -21.53 7.11 -2.85
C ASP A 272 -20.29 7.68 -2.11
N VAL A 273 -19.17 7.76 -2.84
CA VAL A 273 -17.89 8.29 -2.36
C VAL A 273 -17.31 9.21 -3.44
N PRO A 274 -17.87 10.42 -3.60
CA PRO A 274 -17.40 11.37 -4.61
C PRO A 274 -15.99 11.86 -4.24
N ALA A 275 -15.14 12.03 -5.26
CA ALA A 275 -13.84 12.65 -5.07
C ALA A 275 -14.00 14.17 -5.00
N PHE A 276 -13.45 14.77 -3.95
CA PHE A 276 -13.30 16.22 -3.87
C PHE A 276 -11.93 16.62 -4.43
N GLU A 277 -11.90 17.74 -5.16
CA GLU A 277 -10.67 18.27 -5.72
C GLU A 277 -9.70 18.69 -4.59
N ILE A 278 -8.44 18.27 -4.71
CA ILE A 278 -7.38 18.69 -3.78
C ILE A 278 -7.01 20.13 -4.12
N THR A 279 -7.31 21.05 -3.21
CA THR A 279 -7.01 22.47 -3.39
C THR A 279 -5.81 22.91 -2.56
N HIS A 280 -4.99 23.80 -3.12
CA HIS A 280 -3.89 24.47 -2.41
C HIS A 280 -4.13 25.98 -2.33
N THR A 281 -3.96 26.55 -1.15
CA THR A 281 -4.05 27.97 -0.88
C THR A 281 -3.00 28.76 -1.67
N PHE A 282 -3.18 30.08 -1.74
CA PHE A 282 -2.17 30.96 -2.33
C PHE A 282 -0.83 30.86 -1.59
N LEU A 283 -0.84 30.80 -0.26
CA LEU A 283 0.38 30.75 0.54
C LEU A 283 1.14 29.43 0.35
N GLU A 284 0.47 28.28 0.34
CA GLU A 284 1.12 26.99 0.09
C GLU A 284 1.84 26.93 -1.27
N ARG A 285 1.26 27.58 -2.29
CA ARG A 285 1.85 27.62 -3.64
C ARG A 285 3.01 28.61 -3.78
N ASN A 286 3.01 29.69 -3.01
CA ASN A 286 3.90 30.84 -3.24
C ASN A 286 4.91 31.09 -2.12
N LEU A 287 4.76 30.48 -0.94
CA LEU A 287 5.78 30.57 0.11
C LEU A 287 7.09 29.95 -0.39
N PRO A 288 8.23 30.65 -0.26
CA PRO A 288 9.50 30.13 -0.74
C PRO A 288 9.97 28.98 0.15
N SER A 289 10.72 28.06 -0.45
CA SER A 289 11.52 27.11 0.34
C SER A 289 12.58 27.83 1.18
N VAL A 290 13.19 27.15 2.16
CA VAL A 290 14.27 27.75 2.97
C VAL A 290 15.41 28.31 2.09
N PRO A 291 15.96 27.60 1.08
CA PRO A 291 16.93 28.20 0.16
C PRO A 291 16.35 29.33 -0.70
N GLY A 292 15.07 29.25 -1.07
CA GLY A 292 14.37 30.32 -1.79
C GLY A 292 14.31 31.61 -0.96
N LEU A 293 13.99 31.49 0.32
CA LEU A 293 14.00 32.60 1.27
C LEU A 293 15.40 33.20 1.39
N LEU A 294 16.45 32.40 1.52
CA LEU A 294 17.82 32.89 1.56
C LEU A 294 18.22 33.65 0.29
N LYS A 295 17.78 33.20 -0.89
CA LYS A 295 18.00 33.93 -2.15
C LYS A 295 17.28 35.28 -2.17
N ILE A 296 16.01 35.30 -1.75
CA ILE A 296 15.20 36.53 -1.69
C ILE A 296 15.81 37.51 -0.67
N THR A 297 16.17 37.04 0.51
CA THR A 297 16.82 37.83 1.55
C THR A 297 18.17 38.35 1.09
N GLY A 298 18.98 37.51 0.44
CA GLY A 298 20.26 37.92 -0.14
C GLY A 298 20.07 39.04 -1.15
N PHE A 299 19.15 38.88 -2.11
CA PHE A 299 18.84 39.90 -3.10
C PHE A 299 18.32 41.19 -2.46
N SER A 300 17.32 41.10 -1.58
CA SER A 300 16.73 42.25 -0.88
C SER A 300 17.78 42.99 -0.06
N THR A 301 18.66 42.29 0.63
CA THR A 301 19.74 42.90 1.44
C THR A 301 20.76 43.60 0.55
N SER A 302 21.18 42.96 -0.56
CA SER A 302 22.08 43.57 -1.53
C SER A 302 21.51 44.84 -2.15
N VAL A 303 20.23 44.81 -2.55
CA VAL A 303 19.54 45.98 -3.09
C VAL A 303 19.42 47.07 -2.02
N ALA A 304 19.03 46.73 -0.79
CA ALA A 304 18.95 47.69 0.30
C ALA A 304 20.30 48.38 0.59
N LEU A 305 21.40 47.61 0.61
CA LEU A 305 22.75 48.15 0.78
C LEU A 305 23.14 49.09 -0.38
N LEU A 306 22.84 48.72 -1.62
CA LEU A 306 23.08 49.57 -2.79
C LEU A 306 22.29 50.87 -2.70
N CYS A 307 20.99 50.79 -2.38
CA CYS A 307 20.13 51.97 -2.20
C CYS A 307 20.67 52.90 -1.11
N PHE A 308 21.15 52.35 0.02
CA PHE A 308 21.75 53.14 1.08
C PHE A 308 23.02 53.88 0.62
N VAL A 309 23.89 53.22 -0.14
CA VAL A 309 25.09 53.84 -0.73
C VAL A 309 24.71 54.95 -1.71
N LEU A 310 23.79 54.68 -2.65
CA LEU A 310 23.34 55.68 -3.63
C LEU A 310 22.73 56.91 -2.95
N TYR A 311 21.94 56.71 -1.89
CA TYR A 311 21.38 57.78 -1.09
C TYR A 311 22.47 58.61 -0.39
N LYS A 312 23.42 57.96 0.28
CA LYS A 312 24.51 58.63 1.03
C LYS A 312 25.39 59.51 0.13
N PHE A 313 25.65 59.07 -1.10
CA PHE A 313 26.48 59.80 -2.06
C PHE A 313 25.69 60.74 -2.98
N LYS A 314 24.39 60.95 -2.75
CA LYS A 314 23.50 61.80 -3.59
C LYS A 314 23.54 61.43 -5.07
N LEU A 315 23.71 60.14 -5.36
CA LEU A 315 23.72 59.58 -6.72
C LEU A 315 22.32 59.21 -7.20
N LEU A 316 21.32 59.32 -6.33
CA LEU A 316 19.92 59.27 -6.72
C LEU A 316 19.52 60.64 -7.30
N PRO A 317 18.79 60.67 -8.43
CA PRO A 317 18.33 61.93 -9.01
C PRO A 317 17.52 62.71 -7.97
N GLN A 318 17.88 63.98 -7.76
CA GLN A 318 17.06 64.90 -6.99
C GLN A 318 15.84 65.26 -7.84
N SER A 319 14.70 64.67 -7.51
CA SER A 319 13.40 65.18 -7.95
C SER A 319 13.00 66.38 -7.10
#